data_AF-A0A412X9M2-F1
#
_entry.id   AF-A0A412X9M2-F1
#
_cell.length_a   1.000
_cell.length_b   1.000
_cell.length_c   1.000
_cell.angle_alpha   90.00
_cell.angle_beta   90.00
_cell.angle_gamma   90.00
#
_symmetry.space_group_name_H-M   'P 1'
#
loop_
_entity.id
_entity.type
_entity.pdbx_description
1 polymer ?
#
loop_
_entity_poly.entity_id
_entity_poly.type
_entity_poly.pdbx_seq_one_letter_code
_entity_poly.pdbx_strand_id
1 'polypeptide(L)'
;MKSLKFIFFILIAFLASCMEQKSQNKIKNNIVEVEVEEMKFPPQTVLQLKSYYLSSAVHTDSADFLIGYNYRLHSLDYMNLQSKEVTQTILSDEGPDAVISLTGLYANSLDSIWMSDESERVFLLDNAGQIKTTVNLKEYLQDTEQLLINTNHAMFTSHLYYNG
;
A
#
# COMPACT_ATOMS: atom_id res chain seq x y z
N MET A 1 15.61 19.04 77.87
CA MET A 1 14.80 19.63 76.77
C MET A 1 15.59 20.06 75.53
N LYS A 2 16.89 20.37 75.58
CA LYS A 2 17.68 20.77 74.38
C LYS A 2 18.03 19.58 73.45
N SER A 3 18.33 18.40 73.99
CA SER A 3 18.65 17.20 73.20
C SER A 3 17.45 16.66 72.42
N LEU A 4 16.23 16.72 72.99
CA LEU A 4 15.00 16.24 72.34
C LEU A 4 14.65 17.08 71.09
N LYS A 5 14.91 18.40 71.15
CA LYS A 5 14.75 19.29 69.99
C LYS A 5 15.77 18.99 68.89
N PHE A 6 16.99 18.58 69.27
CA PHE A 6 18.04 18.23 68.32
C PHE A 6 17.73 16.90 67.61
N ILE A 7 17.23 15.92 68.34
CA ILE A 7 16.77 14.64 67.77
C ILE A 7 15.60 14.87 66.80
N PHE A 8 14.65 15.72 67.17
CA PHE A 8 13.52 16.06 66.30
C PHE A 8 13.97 16.77 65.00
N PHE A 9 14.98 17.64 65.10
CA PHE A 9 15.53 18.33 63.94
C PHE A 9 16.26 17.38 62.98
N ILE A 10 17.02 16.41 63.50
CA ILE A 10 17.68 15.38 62.69
C ILE A 10 16.63 14.49 62.00
N LEU A 11 15.53 14.15 62.69
CA LEU A 11 14.46 13.33 62.12
C LEU A 11 13.77 14.02 60.92
N ILE A 12 13.55 15.33 61.01
CA ILE A 12 12.97 16.13 59.91
C ILE A 12 13.94 16.22 58.73
N ALA A 13 15.24 16.37 58.99
CA ALA A 13 16.26 16.42 57.94
C ALA A 13 16.35 15.11 57.15
N PHE A 14 16.17 13.95 57.80
CA PHE A 14 16.10 12.65 57.13
C PHE A 14 14.84 12.47 56.27
N LEU A 15 13.70 13.05 56.68
CA LEU A 15 12.45 12.97 55.91
C LEU A 15 12.47 13.86 54.65
N ALA A 16 13.25 14.95 54.65
CA ALA A 16 13.37 15.85 53.49
C ALA A 16 14.30 15.32 52.39
N SER A 17 15.16 14.33 52.68
CA SER A 17 16.14 13.80 51.71
C SER A 17 15.57 12.77 50.73
N CYS A 18 14.31 12.34 50.90
CA CYS A 18 13.63 11.40 50.02
C CYS A 18 12.44 12.05 49.31
N MET A 19 12.66 13.17 48.62
CA MET A 19 11.82 13.55 47.48
C MET A 19 12.61 13.26 46.22
N GLU A 20 12.67 11.98 45.86
CA GLU A 20 13.05 11.58 44.51
C GLU A 20 11.98 12.17 43.58
N GLN A 21 12.37 13.18 42.82
CA GLN A 21 11.52 13.73 41.77
C GLN A 21 11.36 12.61 40.75
N LYS A 22 10.27 11.83 40.86
CA LYS A 22 9.83 10.98 39.76
C LYS A 22 9.60 11.91 38.59
N SER A 23 10.60 12.05 37.72
CA SER A 23 10.37 12.50 36.37
C SER A 23 9.34 11.53 35.84
N GLN A 24 8.08 11.97 35.76
CA GLN A 24 7.13 11.31 34.91
C GLN A 24 7.78 11.37 33.54
N ASN A 25 8.42 10.27 33.13
CA ASN A 25 8.66 9.98 31.73
C ASN A 25 7.25 9.95 31.14
N LYS A 26 6.77 11.13 30.73
CA LYS A 26 5.67 11.26 29.79
C LYS A 26 6.17 10.48 28.58
N ILE A 27 5.74 9.22 28.51
CA ILE A 27 5.75 8.47 27.27
C ILE A 27 4.95 9.39 26.34
N LYS A 28 5.66 10.07 25.43
CA LYS A 28 5.01 10.75 24.32
C LYS A 28 4.41 9.62 23.51
N ASN A 29 3.15 9.31 23.79
CA ASN A 29 2.34 8.57 22.83
C ASN A 29 2.29 9.47 21.61
N ASN A 30 3.15 9.20 20.62
CA ASN A 30 3.04 9.80 19.32
C ASN A 30 1.75 9.22 18.72
N ILE A 31 0.62 9.83 19.04
CA ILE A 31 -0.66 9.51 18.43
C ILE A 31 -0.50 9.96 16.98
N VAL A 32 -0.29 9.00 16.08
CA VAL A 32 -0.37 9.24 14.64
C VAL A 32 -1.86 9.39 14.35
N GLU A 33 -2.29 10.63 14.14
CA GLU A 33 -3.64 10.93 13.73
C GLU A 33 -3.76 10.61 12.23
N VAL A 34 -4.65 9.68 11.89
CA VAL A 34 -4.94 9.31 10.51
C VAL A 34 -6.12 10.15 10.06
N GLU A 35 -5.88 11.10 9.17
CA GLU A 35 -6.93 11.84 8.48
C GLU A 35 -7.47 10.98 7.34
N VAL A 36 -8.77 10.74 7.32
CA VAL A 36 -9.45 9.98 6.27
C VAL A 36 -10.28 10.96 5.45
N GLU A 37 -9.95 11.10 4.17
CA GLU A 37 -10.72 11.88 3.22
C GLU A 37 -11.54 10.95 2.31
N GLU A 38 -12.81 11.27 2.11
CA GLU A 38 -13.66 10.58 1.14
C GLU A 38 -13.72 11.37 -0.18
N MET A 39 -13.30 10.73 -1.27
CA MET A 39 -13.39 11.30 -2.61
C MET A 39 -14.54 10.68 -3.40
N LYS A 40 -15.38 11.53 -4.00
CA LYS A 40 -16.49 11.12 -4.88
C LYS A 40 -16.16 11.46 -6.33
N PHE A 41 -16.16 10.44 -7.18
CA PHE A 41 -16.06 10.59 -8.63
C PHE A 41 -17.44 10.94 -9.21
N PRO A 42 -17.54 11.90 -10.15
CA PRO A 42 -18.79 12.17 -10.84
C PRO A 42 -19.16 10.99 -11.78
N PRO A 43 -20.40 10.90 -12.28
CA PRO A 43 -20.79 9.89 -13.24
C PRO A 43 -19.85 9.88 -14.46
N GLN A 44 -19.30 8.71 -14.80
CA GLN A 44 -18.40 8.51 -15.94
C GLN A 44 -19.04 7.57 -16.98
N THR A 45 -18.53 7.61 -18.20
CA THR A 45 -18.87 6.62 -19.24
C THR A 45 -18.13 5.30 -19.05
N VAL A 46 -16.96 5.33 -18.41
CA VAL A 46 -16.18 4.13 -18.05
C VAL A 46 -16.92 3.36 -16.96
N LEU A 47 -17.10 2.05 -17.17
CA LEU A 47 -17.74 1.14 -16.21
C LEU A 47 -16.81 0.94 -14.99
N GLN A 48 -16.94 1.79 -13.98
CA GLN A 48 -16.20 1.63 -12.74
C GLN A 48 -16.73 0.47 -11.89
N LEU A 49 -15.83 -0.26 -11.26
CA LEU A 49 -16.18 -1.29 -10.29
C LEU A 49 -16.45 -0.68 -8.92
N LYS A 50 -17.29 -1.36 -8.12
CA LYS A 50 -17.50 -0.98 -6.72
C LYS A 50 -16.26 -1.23 -5.85
N SER A 51 -15.40 -2.15 -6.26
CA SER A 51 -14.15 -2.50 -5.60
C SER A 51 -13.18 -3.08 -6.61
N TYR A 52 -11.95 -2.61 -6.55
CA TYR A 52 -10.83 -3.09 -7.36
C TYR A 52 -9.96 -3.96 -6.47
N TYR A 53 -9.98 -5.28 -6.68
CA TYR A 53 -9.23 -6.21 -5.86
C TYR A 53 -7.72 -6.18 -6.14
N LEU A 54 -7.32 -5.73 -7.34
CA LEU A 54 -5.94 -5.37 -7.68
C LEU A 54 -5.91 -3.89 -8.02
N SER A 55 -5.07 -3.15 -7.30
CA SER A 55 -4.85 -1.73 -7.53
C SER A 55 -3.44 -1.32 -7.15
N SER A 56 -2.97 -0.22 -7.73
CA SER A 56 -1.68 0.38 -7.44
C SER A 56 -1.78 1.90 -7.54
N ALA A 57 -1.21 2.60 -6.56
CA ALA A 57 -1.18 4.06 -6.53
C ALA A 57 0.12 4.59 -7.15
N VAL A 58 0.01 5.68 -7.92
CA VAL A 58 1.14 6.36 -8.55
C VAL A 58 1.05 7.85 -8.26
N HIS A 59 2.13 8.42 -7.75
CA HIS A 59 2.29 9.87 -7.67
C HIS A 59 3.01 10.37 -8.92
N THR A 60 2.51 11.45 -9.50
CA THR A 60 3.19 12.20 -10.57
C THR A 60 3.33 13.66 -10.14
N ASP A 61 4.15 14.43 -10.86
CA ASP A 61 4.33 15.86 -10.58
C ASP A 61 3.02 16.68 -10.61
N SER A 62 2.00 16.19 -11.31
CA SER A 62 0.75 16.93 -11.56
C SER A 62 -0.49 16.34 -10.91
N ALA A 63 -0.50 15.03 -10.63
CA ALA A 63 -1.64 14.35 -10.04
C ALA A 63 -1.26 12.98 -9.43
N ASP A 64 -2.05 12.59 -8.45
CA ASP A 64 -2.10 11.21 -7.97
C ASP A 64 -3.07 10.38 -8.79
N PHE A 65 -2.68 9.14 -9.07
CA PHE A 65 -3.48 8.16 -9.78
C PHE A 65 -3.68 6.91 -8.94
N LEU A 66 -4.89 6.38 -8.98
CA LEU A 66 -5.17 5.00 -8.60
C LEU A 66 -5.41 4.19 -9.87
N ILE A 67 -4.58 3.20 -10.12
CA ILE A 67 -4.73 2.27 -11.25
C ILE A 67 -5.37 1.01 -10.71
N GLY A 68 -6.51 0.60 -11.26
CA GLY A 68 -7.27 -0.56 -10.81
C GLY A 68 -7.53 -1.54 -11.94
N TYR A 69 -7.41 -2.84 -11.66
CA TYR A 69 -7.81 -3.86 -12.64
C TYR A 69 -9.33 -4.06 -12.66
N ASN A 70 -9.93 -3.77 -13.79
CA ASN A 70 -11.33 -3.99 -14.07
C ASN A 70 -11.54 -5.38 -14.68
N TYR A 71 -11.78 -6.37 -13.83
CA TYR A 71 -11.96 -7.76 -14.26
C TYR A 71 -13.21 -8.01 -15.14
N ARG A 72 -14.18 -7.10 -15.15
CA ARG A 72 -15.39 -7.25 -15.99
C ARG A 72 -15.12 -6.90 -17.44
N LEU A 73 -14.24 -5.93 -17.66
CA LEU A 73 -13.87 -5.44 -18.99
C LEU A 73 -12.47 -5.86 -19.41
N HIS A 74 -11.78 -6.66 -18.58
CA HIS A 74 -10.39 -7.06 -18.77
C HIS A 74 -9.50 -5.85 -19.13
N SER A 75 -9.44 -4.88 -18.23
CA SER A 75 -8.81 -3.58 -18.49
C SER A 75 -8.19 -2.97 -17.25
N LEU A 76 -7.28 -2.01 -17.46
CA LEU A 76 -6.81 -1.12 -16.41
C LEU A 76 -7.59 0.18 -16.45
N ASP A 77 -8.20 0.54 -15.32
CA ASP A 77 -8.84 1.83 -15.09
C ASP A 77 -7.85 2.76 -14.40
N TYR A 78 -7.63 3.94 -14.96
CA TYR A 78 -6.73 4.97 -14.45
C TYR A 78 -7.58 6.09 -13.86
N MET A 79 -7.65 6.14 -12.54
CA MET A 79 -8.44 7.13 -11.80
C MET A 79 -7.52 8.29 -11.40
N ASN A 80 -7.68 9.45 -12.05
CA ASN A 80 -6.99 10.66 -11.66
C ASN A 80 -7.68 11.27 -10.44
N LEU A 81 -6.99 11.31 -9.30
CA LEU A 81 -7.59 11.77 -8.04
C LEU A 81 -7.79 13.29 -8.00
N GLN A 82 -7.04 14.05 -8.80
CA GLN A 82 -7.16 15.50 -8.88
C GLN A 82 -8.31 15.93 -9.79
N SER A 83 -8.36 15.43 -11.03
CA SER A 83 -9.41 15.78 -12.01
C SER A 83 -10.69 14.98 -11.82
N LYS A 84 -10.62 13.84 -11.12
CA LYS A 84 -11.73 12.87 -10.94
C LYS A 84 -12.21 12.26 -12.25
N GLU A 85 -11.35 12.27 -13.27
CA GLU A 85 -11.58 11.58 -14.54
C GLU A 85 -11.05 10.15 -14.45
N VAL A 86 -11.69 9.26 -15.21
CA VAL A 86 -11.28 7.86 -15.33
C VAL A 86 -11.06 7.54 -16.79
N THR A 87 -9.86 7.08 -17.14
CA THR A 87 -9.56 6.53 -18.46
C THR A 87 -9.34 5.03 -18.36
N GLN A 88 -9.41 4.32 -19.49
CA GLN A 88 -9.35 2.86 -19.52
C GLN A 88 -8.44 2.37 -20.65
N THR A 89 -7.65 1.34 -20.35
CA THR A 89 -6.88 0.57 -21.33
C THR A 89 -7.36 -0.88 -21.30
N ILE A 90 -7.94 -1.34 -22.40
CA ILE A 90 -8.32 -2.74 -22.57
C ILE A 90 -7.06 -3.60 -22.75
N LEU A 91 -6.95 -4.67 -21.98
CA LEU A 91 -5.89 -5.66 -22.11
C LEU A 91 -6.29 -6.67 -23.19
N SER A 92 -5.31 -7.16 -23.94
CA SER A 92 -5.58 -8.15 -24.98
C SER A 92 -5.81 -9.53 -24.36
N ASP A 93 -6.81 -10.24 -24.86
CA ASP A 93 -7.13 -11.62 -24.54
C ASP A 93 -6.57 -12.63 -25.56
N GLU A 94 -5.98 -12.15 -26.66
CA GLU A 94 -5.52 -12.96 -27.79
C GLU A 94 -4.10 -12.58 -28.27
N GLY A 95 -3.41 -13.54 -28.87
CA GLY A 95 -2.09 -13.32 -29.47
C GLY A 95 -0.92 -13.34 -28.47
N PRO A 96 0.29 -12.92 -28.90
CA PRO A 96 1.50 -13.00 -28.08
C PRO A 96 1.45 -12.08 -26.84
N ASP A 97 0.67 -11.01 -26.91
CA ASP A 97 0.47 -10.01 -25.86
C ASP A 97 -0.79 -10.29 -25.02
N ALA A 98 -1.41 -11.46 -25.20
CA ALA A 98 -2.56 -11.86 -24.39
C ALA A 98 -2.20 -11.89 -22.90
N VAL A 99 -3.05 -11.33 -22.05
CA VAL A 99 -2.90 -11.31 -20.60
C VAL A 99 -3.98 -12.21 -19.98
N ILE A 100 -3.58 -13.27 -19.28
CA ILE A 100 -4.54 -14.25 -18.77
C ILE A 100 -4.80 -14.02 -17.28
N SER A 101 -5.91 -13.37 -16.94
CA SER A 101 -6.34 -13.12 -15.56
C SER A 101 -5.26 -12.50 -14.67
N LEU A 102 -5.30 -11.19 -14.46
CA LEU A 102 -4.31 -10.55 -13.60
C LEU A 102 -4.30 -11.10 -12.18
N THR A 103 -3.11 -11.49 -11.73
CA THR A 103 -2.79 -11.95 -10.37
C THR A 103 -2.04 -10.89 -9.58
N GLY A 104 -1.41 -9.93 -10.26
CA GLY A 104 -0.65 -8.87 -9.62
C GLY A 104 -0.57 -7.61 -10.48
N LEU A 105 -0.50 -6.47 -9.79
CA LEU A 105 -0.42 -5.14 -10.40
C LEU A 105 0.48 -4.25 -9.54
N TYR A 106 1.50 -3.67 -10.16
CA TYR A 106 2.41 -2.71 -9.55
C TYR A 106 2.71 -1.60 -10.55
N ALA A 107 2.49 -0.36 -10.18
CA ALA A 107 2.82 0.77 -11.01
C ALA A 107 3.92 1.59 -10.33
N ASN A 108 5.07 1.69 -11.01
CA ASN A 108 6.16 2.57 -10.57
C ASN A 108 5.92 4.01 -11.05
N SER A 109 5.39 4.13 -12.26
CA SER A 109 5.04 5.38 -12.95
C SER A 109 3.97 5.06 -13.99
N LEU A 110 3.35 6.08 -14.60
CA LEU A 110 2.36 5.88 -15.66
C LEU A 110 2.93 5.21 -16.92
N ASP A 111 4.25 5.25 -17.13
CA ASP A 111 4.95 4.58 -18.22
C ASP A 111 5.63 3.25 -17.84
N SER A 112 5.49 2.83 -16.58
CA SER A 112 6.10 1.60 -16.06
C SER A 112 5.12 0.88 -15.14
N ILE A 113 4.17 0.20 -15.77
CA ILE A 113 3.15 -0.60 -15.09
C ILE A 113 3.48 -2.07 -15.26
N TRP A 114 3.79 -2.71 -14.15
CA TRP A 114 4.09 -4.13 -14.07
C TRP A 114 2.85 -4.92 -13.71
N MET A 115 2.58 -5.96 -14.48
CA MET A 115 1.46 -6.86 -14.25
C MET A 115 1.94 -8.29 -14.25
N SER A 116 1.34 -9.14 -13.42
CA SER A 116 1.50 -10.59 -13.51
C SER A 116 0.16 -11.24 -13.77
N ASP A 117 0.19 -12.37 -14.46
CA ASP A 117 -1.01 -13.13 -14.83
C ASP A 117 -0.94 -14.57 -14.29
N GLU A 118 -2.00 -15.36 -14.47
CA GLU A 118 -2.07 -16.75 -13.99
C GLU A 118 -1.16 -17.70 -14.77
N SER A 119 -0.59 -17.26 -15.90
CA SER A 119 0.28 -18.07 -16.76
C SER A 119 1.77 -17.96 -16.41
N GLU A 120 2.09 -17.37 -15.25
CA GLU A 120 3.45 -17.11 -14.78
C GLU A 120 4.23 -16.18 -15.71
N ARG A 121 3.54 -15.22 -16.32
CA ARG A 121 4.16 -14.14 -17.10
C ARG A 121 4.07 -12.81 -16.37
N VAL A 122 5.09 -11.99 -16.55
CA VAL A 122 5.13 -10.59 -16.11
C VAL A 122 5.22 -9.68 -17.32
N PHE A 123 4.41 -8.64 -17.34
CA PHE A 123 4.30 -7.68 -18.44
C PHE A 123 4.68 -6.29 -17.95
N LEU A 124 5.42 -5.56 -18.79
CA LEU A 124 5.67 -4.13 -18.62
C LEU A 124 4.83 -3.35 -19.62
N LEU A 125 3.92 -2.51 -19.12
CA LEU A 125 3.07 -1.63 -19.91
C LEU A 125 3.59 -0.20 -19.85
N ASP A 126 3.53 0.47 -21.00
CA ASP A 126 3.73 1.91 -21.10
C ASP A 126 2.44 2.71 -20.85
N ASN A 127 2.56 4.03 -20.91
CA ASN A 127 1.45 4.96 -20.72
C ASN A 127 0.39 4.94 -21.83
N ALA A 128 0.68 4.30 -22.96
CA ALA A 128 -0.27 4.08 -24.04
C ALA A 128 -1.00 2.73 -23.88
N GLY A 129 -0.65 1.95 -22.85
CA GLY A 129 -1.21 0.62 -22.63
C GLY A 129 -0.57 -0.47 -23.48
N GLN A 130 0.58 -0.21 -24.10
CA GLN A 130 1.28 -1.19 -24.92
C GLN A 130 2.24 -2.01 -24.07
N ILE A 131 2.24 -3.32 -24.29
CA ILE A 131 3.23 -4.23 -23.69
C ILE A 131 4.58 -3.96 -24.36
N LYS A 132 5.56 -3.55 -23.56
CA LYS A 132 6.95 -3.33 -23.99
C LYS A 132 7.83 -4.55 -23.77
N THR A 133 7.54 -5.32 -22.74
CA THR A 133 8.35 -6.47 -22.36
C THR A 133 7.48 -7.50 -21.68
N THR A 134 7.74 -8.76 -22.01
CA THR A 134 7.13 -9.92 -21.37
C THR A 134 8.26 -10.79 -20.82
N VAL A 135 8.18 -11.13 -19.54
CA VAL A 135 9.11 -12.00 -18.84
C VAL A 135 8.37 -13.29 -18.48
N ASN A 136 8.91 -14.42 -18.90
CA ASN A 136 8.42 -15.74 -18.49
C ASN A 136 9.07 -16.12 -17.16
N LEU A 137 8.29 -16.16 -16.08
CA LEU A 137 8.84 -16.41 -14.74
C LEU A 137 9.40 -17.83 -14.59
N LYS A 138 8.96 -18.79 -15.39
CA LYS A 138 9.50 -20.16 -15.40
C LYS A 138 10.99 -20.23 -15.70
N GLU A 139 11.53 -19.20 -16.33
CA GLU A 139 12.97 -19.11 -16.62
C GLU A 139 13.80 -18.66 -15.41
N TYR A 140 13.14 -18.12 -14.37
CA TYR A 140 13.77 -17.49 -13.21
C TYR A 140 13.37 -18.10 -11.87
N LEU A 141 12.19 -18.71 -11.80
CA LEU A 141 11.66 -19.35 -10.60
C LEU A 141 11.89 -20.86 -10.64
N GLN A 142 12.33 -21.43 -9.53
CA GLN A 142 12.29 -22.87 -9.31
C GLN A 142 10.85 -23.32 -9.04
N ASP A 143 10.56 -24.62 -9.18
CA ASP A 143 9.21 -25.20 -8.98
C ASP A 143 8.60 -24.88 -7.60
N THR A 144 9.41 -24.55 -6.60
CA THR A 144 8.98 -24.20 -5.24
C THR A 144 8.91 -22.70 -4.97
N GLU A 145 9.40 -21.87 -5.90
CA GLU A 145 9.46 -20.42 -5.74
C GLU A 145 8.20 -19.77 -6.33
N GLN A 146 7.77 -18.67 -5.71
CA GLN A 146 6.57 -17.94 -6.11
C GLN A 146 6.83 -16.45 -6.20
N LEU A 147 6.18 -15.82 -7.16
CA LEU A 147 6.16 -14.37 -7.27
C LEU A 147 5.25 -13.78 -6.19
N LEU A 148 5.81 -12.90 -5.36
CA LEU A 148 5.07 -12.14 -4.36
C LEU A 148 5.07 -10.66 -4.75
N ILE A 149 3.89 -10.11 -5.01
CA ILE A 149 3.71 -8.69 -5.33
C ILE A 149 3.04 -8.00 -4.14
N ASN A 150 3.81 -7.14 -3.46
CA ASN A 150 3.33 -6.36 -2.31
C ASN A 150 2.75 -5.03 -2.80
N THR A 151 1.48 -5.01 -3.20
CA THR A 151 0.84 -3.75 -3.65
C THR A 151 -0.56 -3.51 -3.15
N ASN A 152 -1.24 -4.53 -2.61
CA ASN A 152 -2.56 -4.35 -2.06
C ASN A 152 -2.52 -3.81 -0.63
N HIS A 153 -2.38 -2.49 -0.49
CA HIS A 153 -2.51 -1.82 0.81
C HIS A 153 -3.97 -1.73 1.29
N ALA A 154 -4.97 -1.96 0.42
CA ALA A 154 -6.39 -1.92 0.75
C ALA A 154 -6.92 -3.24 1.34
N MET A 155 -6.32 -4.37 0.96
CA MET A 155 -6.50 -5.67 1.58
C MET A 155 -5.11 -6.25 1.84
N PHE A 156 -4.60 -6.09 3.07
CA PHE A 156 -3.35 -6.71 3.52
C PHE A 156 -3.53 -8.24 3.57
N THR A 157 -3.59 -8.86 2.40
CA THR A 157 -3.74 -10.30 2.22
C THR A 157 -2.62 -10.71 1.27
N SER A 158 -1.53 -11.19 1.85
CA SER A 158 -0.56 -11.98 1.09
C SER A 158 -1.25 -13.28 0.73
N HIS A 159 -1.60 -13.47 -0.54
CA HIS A 159 -2.12 -14.73 -1.03
C HIS A 159 -0.96 -15.66 -1.34
N LEU A 160 -0.71 -16.63 -0.45
CA LEU A 160 0.13 -17.78 -0.74
C LEU A 160 -0.72 -18.82 -1.46
N TYR A 161 -0.43 -19.06 -2.73
CA TYR A 161 -1.08 -20.13 -3.49
C TYR A 161 -0.26 -21.41 -3.34
N TYR A 162 -0.91 -22.56 -3.19
CA TYR A 162 -0.24 -23.88 -3.22
C TYR A 162 -0.68 -24.54 -4.52
N ASN A 163 0.26 -24.78 -5.43
CA ASN A 163 0.02 -25.67 -6.56
C ASN A 163 0.49 -27.07 -6.14
N GLY A 164 -0.45 -28.00 -6.00
CA GLY A 164 -0.21 -29.39 -5.64
C GLY A 164 -0.21 -30.30 -6.85
#